data_AF-A0A844U578-F1
#
_entry.id   AF-A0A844U578-F1
#
_cell.length_a   1.000
_cell.length_b   1.000
_cell.length_c   1.000
_cell.angle_alpha   90.00
_cell.angle_beta   90.00
_cell.angle_gamma   90.00
#
_symmetry.space_group_name_H-M   'P 1'
#
loop_
_entity.id
_entity.type
_entity.pdbx_description
1 polymer ?
#
loop_
_entity_poly.entity_id
_entity_poly.type
_entity_poly.pdbx_seq_one_letter_code
_entity_poly.pdbx_strand_id
1 'polypeptide(L)'
;MQIVSVKTPIDDFSMLKELTEIEQLIEKAKKKGEQVIYLDTLSYQNHMYLIKQNYVIKKFIKKTTLFSFLRRPKKYYAIRFPMEHVS
;
A
#
# COMPACT_ATOMS: atom_id res chain seq x y z
N MET A 1 19.32 26.33 2.93
CA MET A 1 18.84 24.97 3.26
C MET A 1 18.79 24.18 1.95
N GLN A 2 19.80 23.34 1.67
CA GLN A 2 19.87 22.57 0.43
C GLN A 2 19.09 21.27 0.61
N ILE A 3 18.01 21.11 -0.16
CA ILE A 3 17.23 19.86 -0.20
C ILE A 3 17.98 18.90 -1.14
N VAL A 4 18.81 18.04 -0.56
CA VAL A 4 19.46 16.95 -1.29
C VAL A 4 18.46 15.80 -1.42
N SER A 5 17.84 15.67 -2.60
CA SER A 5 17.04 14.51 -2.95
C SER A 5 17.97 13.32 -3.19
N VAL A 6 18.19 12.51 -2.15
CA VAL A 6 18.89 11.23 -2.29
C VAL A 6 18.03 10.33 -3.18
N LYS A 7 18.42 10.16 -4.45
CA LYS A 7 17.93 9.06 -5.28
C LYS A 7 18.48 7.78 -4.67
N THR A 8 17.76 7.19 -3.73
CA THR A 8 17.99 5.80 -3.35
C THR A 8 17.79 4.96 -4.61
N PRO A 9 18.79 4.21 -5.09
CA PRO A 9 18.58 3.26 -6.17
C PRO A 9 17.59 2.23 -5.63
N ILE A 10 16.35 2.32 -6.10
CA ILE A 10 15.33 1.32 -5.77
C ILE A 10 15.70 0.11 -6.63
N ASP A 11 16.13 -0.96 -5.98
CA ASP A 11 16.47 -2.22 -6.64
C ASP A 11 15.19 -2.79 -7.30
N ASP A 12 15.23 -2.99 -8.62
CA ASP A 12 14.12 -3.53 -9.42
C ASP A 12 13.62 -4.87 -8.87
N PHE A 13 14.54 -5.69 -8.33
CA PHE A 13 14.19 -6.95 -7.69
C PHE A 13 13.31 -6.76 -6.45
N SER A 14 13.61 -5.74 -5.64
CA SER A 14 12.81 -5.41 -4.45
C SER A 14 11.40 -4.94 -4.81
N MET A 15 11.22 -4.28 -5.96
CA MET A 15 9.91 -3.78 -6.41
C MET A 15 9.00 -4.89 -6.92
N LEU A 16 9.56 -5.82 -7.71
CA LEU A 16 8.84 -6.99 -8.19
C LEU A 16 8.38 -7.87 -7.03
N LYS A 17 9.25 -8.05 -6.03
CA LYS A 17 8.91 -8.79 -4.82
C LYS A 17 7.76 -8.15 -4.04
N GLU A 18 7.84 -6.84 -3.78
CA GLU A 18 6.76 -6.10 -3.10
C GLU A 18 5.44 -6.21 -3.90
N LEU A 19 5.48 -6.08 -5.23
CA LEU A 19 4.28 -6.19 -6.06
C LEU A 19 3.65 -7.58 -5.96
N THR A 20 4.47 -8.63 -6.01
CA THR A 20 4.02 -10.03 -5.88
C THR A 20 3.34 -10.27 -4.53
N GLU A 21 3.91 -9.74 -3.45
CA GLU A 21 3.31 -9.82 -2.11
C GLU A 21 1.97 -9.08 -2.04
N ILE A 22 1.87 -7.90 -2.67
CA ILE A 22 0.62 -7.14 -2.76
C ILE A 22 -0.44 -7.93 -3.53
N GLU A 23 -0.09 -8.52 -4.68
CA GLU A 23 -1.01 -9.32 -5.50
C GLU A 23 -1.54 -10.53 -4.73
N GLN A 24 -0.67 -11.24 -3.99
CA GLN A 24 -1.11 -12.34 -3.13
C GLN A 24 -2.06 -11.88 -2.02
N LEU A 25 -1.85 -10.70 -1.44
CA LEU A 25 -2.76 -10.13 -0.45
C LEU A 25 -4.11 -9.75 -1.08
N ILE A 26 -4.09 -9.17 -2.29
CA ILE A 26 -5.30 -8.86 -3.05
C ILE A 26 -6.10 -10.14 -3.32
N GLU A 27 -5.47 -11.19 -3.82
CA GLU A 27 -6.14 -12.47 -4.08
C GLU A 27 -6.76 -13.07 -2.81
N LYS A 28 -6.01 -13.08 -1.70
CA LYS A 28 -6.51 -13.57 -0.41
C LYS A 28 -7.71 -12.76 0.08
N ALA A 29 -7.66 -11.43 -0.04
CA ALA A 29 -8.75 -10.55 0.35
C ALA A 29 -9.98 -10.72 -0.55
N LYS A 30 -9.80 -10.87 -1.88
CA LYS A 30 -10.89 -11.20 -2.81
C LYS A 30 -11.58 -12.52 -2.44
N LYS A 31 -10.80 -13.56 -2.11
CA LYS A 31 -11.35 -14.86 -1.64
C LYS A 31 -12.16 -14.75 -0.34
N LYS A 32 -11.87 -13.74 0.48
CA LYS A 32 -12.63 -13.42 1.71
C LYS A 32 -13.82 -12.48 1.49
N GLY A 33 -14.03 -11.99 0.26
CA GLY A 33 -15.05 -10.98 -0.04
C GLY A 33 -14.70 -9.58 0.47
N GLU A 34 -13.43 -9.33 0.84
CA GLU A 34 -12.97 -8.00 1.22
C GLU A 34 -12.82 -7.12 -0.02
N GLN A 35 -13.10 -5.82 0.11
CA GLN A 35 -12.98 -4.85 -0.99
C GLN A 35 -11.74 -3.96 -0.86
N VAL A 36 -11.04 -4.05 0.27
CA VAL A 36 -9.94 -3.15 0.64
C VAL A 36 -8.87 -3.94 1.39
N ILE A 37 -7.61 -3.75 1.01
CA ILE A 37 -6.45 -4.21 1.79
C ILE A 37 -5.72 -3.03 2.42
N TYR A 38 -5.01 -3.29 3.52
CA TYR A 38 -4.26 -2.28 4.26
C TYR A 38 -2.78 -2.64 4.27
N LEU A 39 -1.93 -1.73 3.80
CA LEU A 39 -0.47 -1.90 3.78
C LEU A 39 0.20 -0.84 4.65
N ASP A 40 1.29 -1.21 5.31
CA ASP A 40 2.13 -0.29 6.09
C ASP A 40 3.06 0.53 5.19
N THR A 41 3.54 -0.10 4.11
CA THR A 41 4.47 0.46 3.14
C THR A 41 3.96 0.20 1.73
N LEU A 42 4.23 1.14 0.83
CA LEU A 42 3.95 1.01 -0.59
C LEU A 42 4.97 1.87 -1.34
N SER A 43 5.81 1.25 -2.17
CA SER A 43 6.76 1.99 -3.01
C SER A 43 6.06 2.91 -4.00
N TYR A 44 6.74 3.98 -4.42
CA TYR A 44 6.19 4.93 -5.38
C TYR A 44 5.83 4.27 -6.72
N GLN A 45 6.66 3.33 -7.19
CA GLN A 45 6.43 2.67 -8.47
C GLN A 45 5.20 1.75 -8.41
N ASN A 46 5.07 0.95 -7.35
CA ASN A 46 3.90 0.10 -7.15
C ASN A 46 2.63 0.92 -6.90
N HIS A 47 2.75 2.06 -6.21
CA HIS A 47 1.65 3.02 -6.08
C HIS A 47 1.15 3.50 -7.46
N MET A 48 2.07 3.89 -8.35
CA MET A 48 1.70 4.33 -9.71
C MET A 48 1.14 3.19 -10.56
N TYR A 49 1.69 1.99 -10.43
CA TYR A 49 1.19 0.80 -11.12
C TYR A 49 -0.26 0.50 -10.73
N LEU A 50 -0.57 0.45 -9.43
CA LEU A 50 -1.92 0.18 -8.94
C LEU A 50 -2.93 1.25 -9.38
N ILE A 51 -2.54 2.52 -9.42
CA ILE A 51 -3.40 3.60 -9.96
C ILE A 51 -3.71 3.35 -11.45
N LYS A 52 -2.73 2.96 -12.26
CA LYS A 52 -2.95 2.59 -13.67
C LYS A 52 -3.92 1.42 -13.84
N GLN A 53 -3.97 0.52 -12.86
CA GLN A 53 -4.88 -0.62 -12.81
C GLN A 53 -6.25 -0.27 -12.17
N ASN A 54 -6.57 1.03 -12.03
CA ASN A 54 -7.83 1.53 -11.47
C ASN A 54 -8.09 1.17 -9.98
N TYR A 55 -7.04 0.87 -9.22
CA TYR A 55 -7.18 0.76 -7.76
C TYR A 55 -7.29 2.14 -7.12
N VAL A 56 -8.13 2.25 -6.10
CA VAL A 56 -8.27 3.48 -5.32
C VAL A 56 -7.41 3.40 -4.07
N ILE A 57 -6.44 4.30 -3.94
CA ILE A 57 -5.47 4.28 -2.84
C ILE A 57 -5.70 5.48 -1.91
N LYS A 58 -5.95 5.21 -0.63
CA LYS A 58 -6.10 6.24 0.40
C LYS A 58 -5.04 6.07 1.48
N LYS A 59 -4.33 7.16 1.80
CA LYS A 59 -3.35 7.19 2.90
C LYS A 59 -4.06 7.66 4.17
N PHE A 60 -3.84 6.97 5.28
CA PHE A 60 -4.34 7.42 6.58
C PHE A 60 -3.33 7.13 7.68
N ILE A 61 -3.43 7.90 8.77
CA ILE A 61 -2.58 7.74 9.95
C ILE A 61 -3.46 7.17 11.04
N LYS A 62 -3.19 5.93 11.47
CA LYS A 62 -3.88 5.32 12.61
C LYS A 62 -2.96 5.37 13.82
N LYS A 63 -3.48 5.84 14.95
CA LYS A 63 -2.78 5.75 16.24
C LYS A 63 -2.88 4.30 16.71
N THR A 64 -1.79 3.55 16.68
CA THR A 64 -1.75 2.19 17.22
C THR A 64 -1.29 2.25 18.67
N THR A 65 -2.04 1.59 19.56
CA THR A 65 -1.66 1.37 20.96
C THR A 65 -0.81 0.11 21.01
N LEU A 66 0.52 0.27 21.02
CA LEU A 66 1.43 -0.86 21.23
C LEU A 66 1.57 -1.20 22.72
N PHE A 67 1.54 -0.19 23.60
CA PHE A 67 1.46 -0.32 25.05
C PHE A 67 0.79 0.94 25.61
N SER A 68 0.17 0.87 26.79
CA SER A 68 -0.67 1.94 27.39
C SER A 68 -0.02 3.32 27.53
N PHE A 69 1.29 3.46 27.28
CA PHE A 69 2.05 4.71 27.48
C PHE A 69 2.71 5.30 26.23
N LEU A 70 2.73 4.60 25.08
CA LEU A 70 3.34 5.14 23.85
C LEU A 70 2.45 4.90 22.63
N ARG A 71 1.61 5.89 22.29
CA ARG A 71 0.82 5.91 21.05
C ARG A 71 1.68 6.50 19.94
N ARG A 72 2.19 5.66 19.03
CA ARG A 72 2.88 6.15 17.82
C ARG A 72 1.90 6.19 16.64
N PRO A 73 1.85 7.30 15.88
CA PRO A 73 1.11 7.33 14.64
C PRO A 73 1.78 6.40 13.63
N LYS A 74 1.02 5.44 13.09
CA LYS A 74 1.48 4.58 11.99
C LYS A 74 0.71 4.94 10.72
N LYS A 75 1.45 5.10 9.62
CA LYS A 75 0.89 5.39 8.30
C LYS A 75 0.45 4.08 7.66
N TYR A 76 -0.69 4.13 6.99
CA TYR A 76 -1.28 3.01 6.27
C TYR A 76 -1.76 3.47 4.89
N TYR A 77 -1.73 2.54 3.95
CA TYR A 77 -2.29 2.64 2.62
C TYR A 77 -3.49 1.69 2.53
N ALA A 78 -4.70 2.23 2.41
CA ALA A 78 -5.88 1.48 2.03
C ALA A 78 -5.93 1.38 0.50
N ILE A 79 -5.85 0.18 -0.04
CA ILE A 79 -5.99 -0.11 -1.46
C ILE A 79 -7.35 -0.76 -1.67
N ARG A 80 -8.28 -0.02 -2.27
CA ARG A 80 -9.60 -0.51 -2.65
C ARG A 80 -9.55 -1.06 -4.06
N PHE A 81 -10.15 -2.22 -4.25
CA PHE A 81 -10.20 -2.92 -5.54
C PHE A 81 -11.03 -2.14 -6.57
N PRO A 82 -10.71 -2.26 -7.86
CA PRO A 82 -11.55 -1.71 -8.90
C PRO A 82 -12.97 -2.29 -8.76
N MET A 83 -13.98 -1.43 -8.83
CA MET A 83 -15.35 -1.91 -8.97
C MET A 83 -15.46 -2.54 -10.35
N GLU A 84 -15.56 -3.87 -10.41
CA GLU A 84 -16.01 -4.53 -11.63
C GLU A 84 -17.43 -4.01 -11.88
N HIS A 85 -17.62 -3.27 -12.97
CA HIS A 85 -18.96 -2.94 -13.45
C HIS A 85 -19.66 -4.26 -13.75
N VAL A 86 -20.45 -4.73 -12.78
CA VAL A 86 -21.46 -5.76 -13.01
C VAL A 86 -22.40 -5.16 -14.05
N SER A 87 -22.21 -5.57 -15.30
CA SER A 87 -23.06 -5.20 -16.43
C SER A 87 -24.36 -5.98 -16.37
#